data_AF-A0A409X0K3-F1
#
_entry.id   AF-A0A409X0K3-F1
#
_cell.length_a   1.000
_cell.length_b   1.000
_cell.length_c   1.000
_cell.angle_alpha   90.00
_cell.angle_beta   90.00
_cell.angle_gamma   90.00
#
_symmetry.space_group_name_H-M   'P 1'
#
loop_
_entity.id
_entity.type
_entity.pdbx_description
1 polymer ?
#
loop_
_entity_poly.entity_id
_entity_poly.type
_entity_poly.pdbx_seq_one_letter_code
_entity_poly.pdbx_strand_id
1 'polypeptide(L)'
;MPLGIVAAELRAALTRTVPSDSKSKPQLEIAQATKAFATRLAKTQNKNIVLVTSSMDLVGYDIMLSSWANQRSLYELDFGLAHSSSSSSSPSSSPSSSPSSSTKLEAIRRPSFTPVESLLYLLPRAPNGEVRLGACLREEDWEALQSDEGWVKWGRWVG
;
A
#
# COMPACT_ATOMS: atom_id res chain seq x y z
N MET A 1 -24.27 -2.49 0.61
CA MET A 1 -24.02 -1.23 -0.12
C MET A 1 -23.40 -1.54 -1.47
N PRO A 2 -23.77 -0.83 -2.55
CA PRO A 2 -23.06 -0.93 -3.83
C PRO A 2 -21.57 -0.55 -3.68
N LEU A 3 -20.67 -1.34 -4.27
CA LEU A 3 -19.21 -1.11 -4.20
C LEU A 3 -18.81 0.29 -4.69
N GLY A 4 -19.54 0.83 -5.68
CA GLY A 4 -19.31 2.17 -6.22
C GLY A 4 -19.53 3.30 -5.21
N ILE A 5 -20.44 3.12 -4.24
CA ILE A 5 -20.69 4.13 -3.20
C ILE A 5 -19.49 4.21 -2.25
N VAL A 6 -19.03 3.06 -1.75
CA VAL A 6 -17.84 2.98 -0.88
C VAL A 6 -16.61 3.54 -1.58
N ALA A 7 -16.40 3.19 -2.86
CA ALA A 7 -15.30 3.73 -3.65
C ALA A 7 -15.39 5.25 -3.85
N ALA A 8 -16.59 5.79 -4.06
CA ALA A 8 -16.80 7.22 -4.20
C ALA A 8 -16.52 7.98 -2.89
N GLU A 9 -16.91 7.42 -1.74
CA GLU A 9 -16.62 8.00 -0.42
C GLU A 9 -15.12 8.07 -0.15
N LEU A 10 -14.40 6.97 -0.38
CA LEU A 10 -12.93 6.93 -0.25
C LEU A 10 -12.25 7.94 -1.19
N ARG A 11 -12.78 8.10 -2.41
CA ARG A 11 -12.26 9.08 -3.38
C ARG A 11 -12.54 10.51 -2.95
N ALA A 12 -13.73 10.79 -2.44
CA ALA A 12 -14.14 12.13 -2.02
C ALA A 12 -13.24 12.66 -0.90
N ALA A 13 -12.82 11.80 0.03
CA ALA A 13 -11.87 12.15 1.09
C ALA A 13 -10.50 12.64 0.56
N LEU A 14 -10.11 12.21 -0.65
CA LEU A 14 -8.87 12.63 -1.31
C LEU A 14 -9.02 13.89 -2.17
N THR A 15 -10.24 14.27 -2.52
CA THR A 15 -10.51 15.38 -3.46
C THR A 15 -11.22 16.57 -2.81
N ARG A 16 -11.67 16.45 -1.55
CA ARG A 16 -12.37 17.53 -0.86
C ARG A 16 -11.46 18.75 -0.71
N THR A 17 -11.99 19.92 -1.04
CA THR A 17 -11.31 21.21 -0.87
C THR A 17 -11.93 21.99 0.27
N VAL A 18 -11.10 22.76 0.95
CA VAL A 18 -11.51 23.70 2.00
C VAL A 18 -11.51 25.10 1.38
N PRO A 19 -12.59 25.89 1.56
CA PRO A 19 -12.60 27.29 1.16
C PRO A 19 -11.44 28.02 1.82
N SER A 20 -10.71 28.78 1.03
CA SER A 20 -9.66 29.66 1.52
C SER A 20 -10.17 31.10 1.32
N ASP A 21 -9.75 32.04 2.17
CA ASP A 21 -10.19 33.44 2.14
C ASP A 21 -10.18 34.00 0.70
N SER A 22 -11.05 34.99 0.42
CA SER A 22 -11.46 35.47 -0.92
C SER A 22 -10.36 35.81 -1.94
N LYS A 23 -9.09 35.77 -1.56
CA LYS A 23 -7.90 36.01 -2.39
C LYS A 23 -7.01 34.78 -2.62
N SER A 24 -7.34 33.62 -2.06
CA SER A 24 -6.45 32.45 -2.03
C SER A 24 -7.03 31.22 -2.74
N LYS A 25 -6.16 30.41 -3.35
CA LYS A 25 -6.58 29.18 -4.04
C LYS A 25 -7.17 28.20 -3.02
N PRO A 26 -8.29 27.52 -3.36
CA PRO A 26 -8.84 26.47 -2.50
C PRO A 26 -7.77 25.41 -2.23
N GLN A 27 -7.63 25.00 -0.98
CA GLN A 27 -6.65 24.00 -0.55
C GLN A 27 -7.32 22.64 -0.42
N LEU A 28 -6.56 21.57 -0.67
CA LEU A 28 -7.03 20.22 -0.45
C LEU A 28 -7.11 19.96 1.06
N GLU A 29 -8.23 19.39 1.53
CA GLU A 29 -8.46 19.11 2.95
C GLU A 29 -7.36 18.23 3.54
N ILE A 30 -6.90 17.20 2.82
CA ILE A 30 -5.80 16.35 3.27
C ILE A 30 -4.49 17.12 3.46
N ALA A 31 -4.22 18.14 2.64
CA ALA A 31 -3.03 18.97 2.78
C ALA A 31 -3.12 19.84 4.04
N GLN A 32 -4.30 20.38 4.33
CA GLN A 32 -4.55 21.12 5.57
C GLN A 32 -4.49 20.21 6.81
N ALA A 33 -5.12 19.04 6.76
CA ALA A 33 -5.07 18.04 7.83
C ALA A 33 -3.64 17.58 8.13
N THR A 34 -2.84 17.34 7.09
CA THR A 34 -1.42 16.98 7.22
C THR A 34 -0.62 18.11 7.88
N LYS A 35 -0.84 19.38 7.48
CA LYS A 35 -0.19 20.54 8.12
C LYS A 35 -0.60 20.67 9.60
N ALA A 36 -1.88 20.47 9.91
CA ALA A 36 -2.39 20.54 11.27
C ALA A 36 -1.80 19.41 12.14
N PHE A 37 -1.76 18.18 11.62
CA PHE A 37 -1.13 17.03 12.27
C PHE A 37 0.36 17.28 12.54
N ALA A 38 1.12 17.72 11.53
CA ALA A 38 2.54 18.03 11.67
C ALA A 38 2.78 19.16 12.69
N THR A 39 1.94 20.19 12.69
CA THR A 39 2.00 21.28 13.67
C THR A 39 1.74 20.77 15.08
N ARG A 40 0.72 19.91 15.27
CA ARG A 40 0.44 19.28 16.56
C ARG A 40 1.64 18.44 17.01
N LEU A 41 2.20 17.61 16.15
CA LEU A 41 3.37 16.79 16.47
C LEU A 41 4.59 17.64 16.86
N ALA A 42 4.83 18.76 16.17
CA ALA A 42 5.94 19.67 16.46
C ALA A 42 5.77 20.42 17.79
N LYS A 43 4.53 20.81 18.13
CA LYS A 43 4.22 21.57 19.36
C LYS A 43 4.01 20.69 20.58
N THR A 44 3.79 19.39 20.41
CA THR A 44 3.54 18.48 21.53
C THR A 44 4.84 18.01 22.14
N GLN A 45 5.05 18.26 23.43
CA GLN A 45 6.24 17.82 24.15
C GLN A 45 6.30 16.28 24.26
N ASN A 46 5.22 15.66 24.72
CA ASN A 46 5.07 14.20 24.76
C ASN A 46 4.43 13.68 23.46
N LYS A 47 5.25 13.18 22.52
CA LYS A 47 4.77 12.71 21.21
C LYS A 47 3.97 11.39 21.28
N ASN A 48 4.00 10.66 22.39
CA ASN A 48 3.33 9.36 22.52
C ASN A 48 1.80 9.46 22.49
N ILE A 49 1.24 10.67 22.62
CA ILE A 49 -0.21 10.90 22.56
C ILE A 49 -0.71 11.21 21.14
N VAL A 50 0.20 11.27 20.15
CA VAL A 50 -0.13 11.59 18.76
C VAL A 50 -0.08 10.32 17.94
N LEU A 51 -1.26 9.78 17.59
CA LEU A 51 -1.41 8.56 16.83
C LEU A 51 -2.46 8.73 15.73
N VAL A 52 -2.14 8.24 14.52
CA VAL A 52 -3.01 8.33 13.33
C VAL A 52 -4.32 7.56 13.52
N THR A 53 -4.29 6.49 14.33
CA THR A 53 -5.38 5.52 14.52
C THR A 53 -6.03 5.64 15.90
N SER A 54 -5.85 6.78 16.58
CA SER A 54 -6.21 6.97 18.00
C SER A 54 -7.71 6.82 18.32
N SER A 55 -8.60 7.01 17.34
CA SER A 55 -10.05 6.94 17.53
C SER A 55 -10.71 5.71 16.92
N MET A 56 -9.92 4.73 16.48
CA MET A 56 -10.44 3.56 15.76
C MET A 56 -10.87 2.44 16.70
N ASP A 57 -11.98 1.78 16.38
CA ASP A 57 -12.43 0.52 16.99
C ASP A 57 -11.97 -0.67 16.14
N LEU A 58 -10.75 -1.12 16.40
CA LEU A 58 -10.10 -2.21 15.65
C LEU A 58 -10.64 -3.60 15.99
N VAL A 59 -11.37 -3.73 17.09
CA VAL A 59 -11.98 -4.98 17.58
C VAL A 59 -13.39 -5.15 17.00
N GLY A 60 -14.05 -4.05 16.67
CA GLY A 60 -15.41 -4.03 16.14
C GLY A 60 -15.48 -4.04 14.62
N TYR A 61 -15.07 -2.93 13.98
CA TYR A 61 -15.46 -2.66 12.59
C TYR A 61 -14.48 -1.80 11.79
N ASP A 62 -13.50 -1.14 12.43
CA ASP A 62 -12.58 -0.24 11.72
C ASP A 62 -11.39 -0.98 11.13
N ILE A 63 -11.04 -0.66 9.88
CA ILE A 63 -9.89 -1.23 9.18
C ILE A 63 -8.75 -0.21 9.00
N MET A 64 -7.51 -0.66 9.19
CA MET A 64 -6.29 0.10 8.88
C MET A 64 -5.69 -0.42 7.58
N LEU A 65 -5.84 0.32 6.49
CA LEU A 65 -5.31 -0.08 5.18
C LEU A 65 -4.16 0.82 4.73
N SER A 66 -3.00 0.22 4.41
CA SER A 66 -1.90 0.90 3.73
C SER A 66 -1.66 0.29 2.36
N SER A 67 -1.81 1.09 1.30
CA SER A 67 -1.59 0.63 -0.07
C SER A 67 -0.18 0.93 -0.57
N TRP A 68 0.57 -0.12 -0.89
CA TRP A 68 1.89 -0.05 -1.55
C TRP A 68 1.79 -0.34 -3.05
N ALA A 69 0.57 -0.50 -3.58
CA ALA A 69 0.33 -0.93 -4.96
C ALA A 69 0.99 -0.03 -6.02
N ASN A 70 1.21 1.25 -5.72
CA ASN A 70 1.88 2.20 -6.62
C ASN A 70 3.41 2.12 -6.59
N GLN A 71 4.02 1.30 -5.72
CA GLN A 71 5.47 1.08 -5.66
C GLN A 71 5.94 0.06 -6.72
N ARG A 72 5.41 0.14 -7.95
CA ARG A 72 5.73 -0.81 -9.03
C ARG A 72 7.20 -0.79 -9.43
N SER A 73 7.88 0.35 -9.26
CA SER A 73 9.31 0.50 -9.58
C SER A 73 10.21 -0.44 -8.77
N LEU A 74 9.75 -0.95 -7.63
CA LEU A 74 10.49 -1.95 -6.86
C LEU A 74 10.76 -3.22 -7.66
N TYR A 75 9.83 -3.61 -8.54
CA TYR A 75 10.03 -4.75 -9.43
C TYR A 75 11.14 -4.50 -10.45
N GLU A 76 11.51 -3.26 -10.75
CA GLU A 76 12.59 -2.94 -11.70
C GLU A 76 13.99 -2.96 -11.06
N LEU A 77 14.09 -3.17 -9.74
CA LEU A 77 15.37 -3.21 -9.05
C LEU A 77 16.10 -4.52 -9.36
N ASP A 78 17.35 -4.42 -9.84
CA ASP A 78 18.24 -5.57 -10.13
C ASP A 78 19.36 -5.74 -9.09
N PHE A 79 19.57 -4.74 -8.23
CA PHE A 79 20.63 -4.66 -7.21
C PHE A 79 22.05 -4.95 -7.73
N GLY A 80 22.30 -4.78 -9.04
CA GLY A 80 23.58 -5.12 -9.68
C GLY A 80 23.86 -6.64 -9.79
N LEU A 81 22.87 -7.50 -9.52
CA LEU A 81 23.06 -8.96 -9.51
C LEU A 81 23.38 -9.53 -10.91
N ALA A 82 22.88 -8.91 -11.98
CA ALA A 82 23.16 -9.29 -13.38
C ALA A 82 24.63 -9.17 -13.76
N HIS A 83 25.40 -8.29 -13.10
CA HIS A 83 26.80 -8.03 -13.44
C HIS A 83 27.78 -8.95 -12.69
N SER A 84 27.34 -9.67 -11.66
CA SER A 84 28.22 -10.60 -10.93
C SER A 84 28.42 -11.94 -11.65
N SER A 85 27.50 -12.31 -12.54
CA SER A 85 27.55 -13.58 -13.29
C SER A 85 28.40 -13.54 -14.56
N SER A 86 28.95 -12.39 -14.96
CA SER A 86 29.69 -12.23 -16.23
C SER A 86 31.18 -11.95 -16.09
N SER A 87 31.79 -12.12 -14.92
CA SER A 87 33.25 -12.03 -14.78
C SER A 87 33.96 -13.34 -15.22
N SER A 88 33.71 -13.79 -16.44
CA SER A 88 34.58 -14.73 -17.16
C SER A 88 34.34 -14.73 -18.67
N SER A 89 34.30 -13.58 -19.34
CA SER A 89 34.52 -13.54 -20.80
C SER A 89 34.77 -12.13 -21.31
N SER A 90 35.84 -12.01 -22.08
CA SER A 90 36.38 -10.85 -22.81
C SER A 90 35.36 -10.03 -23.61
N PRO A 91 35.67 -8.76 -23.95
CA PRO A 91 34.73 -7.85 -24.60
C PRO A 91 34.64 -8.15 -26.10
N SER A 92 33.49 -8.63 -26.56
CA SER A 92 33.10 -8.56 -27.97
C SER A 92 31.86 -7.69 -28.13
N SER A 93 32.02 -6.65 -28.93
CA SER A 93 31.06 -5.68 -29.46
C SER A 93 29.62 -6.19 -29.66
N SER A 94 28.65 -5.55 -28.99
CA SER A 94 27.37 -5.00 -29.51
C SER A 94 26.35 -4.83 -28.36
N PRO A 95 25.89 -3.60 -28.02
CA PRO A 95 24.87 -3.40 -27.00
C PRO A 95 23.49 -3.52 -27.65
N SER A 96 23.06 -4.75 -27.92
CA SER A 96 21.73 -5.05 -28.45
C SER A 96 21.16 -6.27 -27.73
N SER A 97 20.98 -6.15 -26.41
CA SER A 97 20.05 -7.03 -25.71
C SER A 97 19.48 -6.25 -24.54
N SER A 98 18.17 -6.03 -24.58
CA SER A 98 17.41 -5.68 -23.39
C SER A 98 17.77 -6.67 -22.29
N PRO A 99 17.98 -6.22 -21.04
CA PRO A 99 18.41 -7.11 -19.95
C PRO A 99 17.48 -8.31 -19.85
N SER A 100 18.05 -9.51 -19.72
CA SER A 100 17.27 -10.75 -19.60
C SER A 100 16.31 -10.64 -18.43
N SER A 101 15.06 -11.08 -18.64
CA SER A 101 14.00 -11.08 -17.61
C SER A 101 14.35 -11.85 -16.32
N SER A 102 15.48 -12.56 -16.28
CA SER A 102 15.94 -13.39 -15.16
C SER A 102 16.46 -12.63 -13.95
N THR A 103 16.67 -11.31 -14.02
CA THR A 103 17.22 -10.52 -12.90
C THR A 103 16.15 -9.67 -12.19
N LYS A 104 14.92 -9.71 -12.70
CA LYS A 104 13.82 -8.92 -12.15
C LYS A 104 13.25 -9.62 -10.91
N LEU A 105 12.90 -8.85 -9.86
CA LEU A 105 12.29 -9.44 -8.67
C LEU A 105 11.02 -10.22 -9.05
N GLU A 106 10.94 -11.49 -8.67
CA GLU A 106 9.77 -12.32 -8.94
C GLU A 106 8.61 -11.97 -7.99
N ALA A 107 8.94 -11.68 -6.73
CA ALA A 107 7.96 -11.45 -5.68
C ALA A 107 8.44 -10.38 -4.71
N ILE A 108 7.54 -9.48 -4.33
CA ILE A 108 7.71 -8.57 -3.21
C ILE A 108 6.69 -8.96 -2.15
N ARG A 109 7.15 -9.25 -0.93
CA ARG A 109 6.33 -9.67 0.21
C ARG A 109 6.67 -8.83 1.43
N ARG A 110 5.70 -8.69 2.31
CA ARG A 110 5.91 -8.15 3.65
C ARG A 110 6.22 -9.33 4.58
N PRO A 111 7.28 -9.28 5.40
CA PRO A 111 7.53 -10.31 6.40
C PRO A 111 6.37 -10.48 7.38
N SER A 112 6.20 -11.70 7.89
CA SER A 112 5.28 -12.01 8.98
C SER A 112 5.75 -11.36 10.29
N PHE A 113 4.79 -11.08 11.18
CA PHE A 113 4.97 -10.34 12.43
C PHE A 113 3.81 -10.69 13.36
N THR A 114 3.87 -10.24 14.61
CA THR A 114 2.73 -10.34 15.54
C THR A 114 1.49 -9.67 14.92
N PRO A 115 0.39 -10.41 14.70
CA PRO A 115 -0.81 -9.85 14.10
C PRO A 115 -1.35 -8.66 14.90
N VAL A 116 -1.81 -7.65 14.17
CA VAL A 116 -2.55 -6.51 14.73
C VAL A 116 -3.90 -6.54 14.04
N GLU A 117 -4.96 -6.84 14.79
CA GLU A 117 -6.31 -6.98 14.23
C GLU A 117 -6.68 -5.78 13.34
N SER A 118 -7.34 -6.07 12.22
CA SER A 118 -7.79 -5.09 11.24
C SER A 118 -6.68 -4.32 10.53
N LEU A 119 -5.42 -4.74 10.64
CA LEU A 119 -4.30 -4.19 9.87
C LEU A 119 -4.12 -4.89 8.51
N LEU A 120 -4.24 -4.10 7.44
CA LEU A 120 -4.23 -4.54 6.05
C LEU A 120 -3.16 -3.81 5.22
N TYR A 121 -2.55 -4.54 4.28
CA TYR A 121 -1.59 -4.01 3.32
C TYR A 121 -1.89 -4.50 1.91
N LEU A 122 -2.02 -3.58 0.95
CA LEU A 122 -1.92 -3.95 -0.47
C LEU A 122 -0.47 -3.93 -0.87
N LEU A 123 0.08 -5.06 -1.29
CA LEU A 123 1.47 -5.17 -1.75
C LEU A 123 1.67 -4.48 -3.10
N PRO A 124 2.92 -4.16 -3.49
CA PRO A 124 3.23 -3.60 -4.79
C PRO A 124 2.61 -4.42 -5.92
N ARG A 125 1.96 -3.72 -6.86
CA ARG A 125 1.30 -4.37 -7.99
C ARG A 125 2.35 -5.08 -8.85
N ALA A 126 2.14 -6.38 -9.04
CA ALA A 126 3.02 -7.19 -9.86
C ALA A 126 2.96 -6.77 -11.34
N PRO A 127 3.98 -7.13 -12.15
CA PRO A 127 4.01 -6.77 -13.57
C PRO A 127 2.77 -7.23 -14.36
N ASN A 128 2.22 -8.39 -13.99
CA ASN A 128 0.99 -8.98 -14.55
C ASN A 128 -0.31 -8.29 -14.09
N GLY A 129 -0.23 -7.27 -13.23
CA GLY A 129 -1.38 -6.54 -12.69
C GLY A 129 -1.93 -7.08 -11.37
N GLU A 130 -1.48 -8.23 -10.88
CA GLU A 130 -1.91 -8.81 -9.61
C GLU A 130 -1.56 -7.88 -8.44
N VAL A 131 -2.49 -7.75 -7.51
CA VAL A 131 -2.28 -7.06 -6.22
C VAL A 131 -2.58 -8.06 -5.13
N ARG A 132 -1.64 -8.24 -4.19
CA ARG A 132 -1.84 -9.09 -3.03
C ARG A 132 -2.29 -8.26 -1.84
N LEU A 133 -3.21 -8.81 -1.07
CA LEU A 133 -3.65 -8.27 0.21
C LEU A 133 -3.05 -9.12 1.33
N GLY A 134 -2.29 -8.50 2.22
CA GLY A 134 -2.02 -9.08 3.55
C GLY A 134 -3.02 -8.49 4.53
N ALA A 135 -3.71 -9.33 5.30
CA ALA A 135 -4.69 -8.89 6.29
C ALA A 135 -4.49 -9.65 7.61
N CYS A 136 -4.58 -8.92 8.72
CA CYS A 136 -4.60 -9.50 10.06
C CYS A 136 -6.06 -9.53 10.52
N LEU A 137 -6.73 -10.66 10.30
CA LEU A 137 -8.11 -10.90 10.71
C LEU A 137 -8.14 -11.99 11.78
N ARG A 138 -9.25 -12.07 12.52
CA ARG A 138 -9.49 -13.21 13.40
C ARG A 138 -9.70 -14.47 12.58
N GLU A 139 -9.58 -15.61 13.24
CA GLU A 139 -9.72 -16.91 12.57
C GLU A 139 -11.12 -17.08 11.99
N GLU A 140 -12.15 -16.72 12.75
CA GLU A 140 -13.55 -16.76 12.32
C GLU A 140 -13.83 -15.86 11.11
N ASP A 141 -13.19 -14.69 11.05
CA ASP A 141 -13.34 -13.76 9.93
C ASP A 141 -12.64 -14.31 8.67
N TRP A 142 -11.49 -14.97 8.84
CA TRP A 142 -10.79 -15.63 7.74
C TRP A 142 -11.57 -16.82 7.19
N GLU A 143 -12.18 -17.62 8.06
CA GLU A 143 -13.05 -18.73 7.65
C GLU A 143 -14.27 -18.23 6.88
N ALA A 144 -14.94 -17.20 7.41
CA ALA A 144 -16.07 -16.57 6.75
C ALA A 144 -15.68 -16.03 5.37
N LEU A 145 -14.57 -15.29 5.27
CA LEU A 145 -14.12 -14.66 4.04
C LEU A 145 -13.67 -15.68 2.98
N GLN A 146 -13.11 -16.82 3.39
CA GLN A 146 -12.76 -17.92 2.48
C GLN A 146 -13.97 -18.64 1.89
N SER A 147 -15.13 -18.55 2.55
CA SER A 147 -16.40 -19.13 2.08
C SER A 147 -17.33 -18.13 1.39
N ASP A 148 -17.05 -16.83 1.46
CA ASP A 148 -17.89 -15.78 0.88
C ASP A 148 -17.78 -15.75 -0.65
N GLU A 149 -18.90 -16.03 -1.34
CA GLU A 149 -18.98 -16.07 -2.81
C GLU A 149 -18.57 -14.75 -3.48
N GLY A 150 -18.88 -13.63 -2.83
CA GLY A 150 -18.51 -12.30 -3.32
C GLY A 150 -17.00 -12.08 -3.30
N TRP A 151 -16.32 -12.58 -2.27
CA TRP A 151 -14.88 -12.51 -2.08
C TRP A 151 -14.12 -13.46 -3.00
N VAL A 152 -14.45 -14.76 -2.97
CA VAL A 152 -13.73 -15.80 -3.73
C VAL A 152 -13.87 -15.64 -5.25
N LYS A 153 -14.89 -14.91 -5.71
CA LYS A 153 -15.03 -14.52 -7.11
C LYS A 153 -13.87 -13.65 -7.62
N TRP A 154 -13.29 -12.82 -6.75
CA TRP A 154 -12.26 -11.84 -7.12
C TRP A 154 -10.90 -12.12 -6.47
N GLY A 155 -10.88 -12.77 -5.31
CA GLY A 155 -9.70 -13.09 -4.54
C GLY A 155 -9.36 -14.58 -4.59
N ARG A 156 -8.07 -14.88 -4.43
CA ARG A 156 -7.57 -16.25 -4.19
C ARG A 156 -6.74 -16.24 -2.92
N TRP A 157 -7.04 -17.14 -2.00
CA TRP A 157 -6.22 -17.36 -0.80
C TRP A 157 -4.84 -17.92 -1.18
N VAL A 158 -3.77 -17.38 -0.59
CA VAL A 158 -2.38 -17.74 -0.90
C VAL A 158 -1.54 -18.11 0.33
N GLY A 159 -2.15 -18.09 1.53
CA GLY A 159 -1.47 -18.31 2.81
C GLY A 159 -1.20 -17.03 3.60
#